data_AF-A0A518DV04-F1
#
_entry.id   AF-A0A518DV04-F1
#
_cell.length_a   1.000
_cell.length_b   1.000
_cell.length_c   1.000
_cell.angle_alpha   90.00
_cell.angle_beta   90.00
_cell.angle_gamma   90.00
#
_symmetry.space_group_name_H-M   'P 1'
#
loop_
_entity.id
_entity.type
_entity.pdbx_description
1 polymer ?
#
loop_
_entity_poly.entity_id
_entity_poly.type
_entity_poly.pdbx_seq_one_letter_code
_entity_poly.pdbx_strand_id
1 'polypeptide(L)'
;MTLENIFPDFEVIREPTEGFPPEWNRLLGMSPVASLSAICDCMGLGAETKVRSIVTSSSDIAILRPKRKRDKNLPYFRRLGVTTAADLAMYFTPPAKVETTHRYPPGYTTLVESIGPLYFTQFGGNILSPLQIQNAREQIRTSIEFEGSIRNSLVPFYDHETGDFDCWQDDDCMECVFFDHETQDLTFISRGEFSNWIEKRFLSFYEM
;
A
#
# COMPACT_ATOMS: atom_id res chain seq x y z
N MET A 1 -9.14 -18.79 6.53
CA MET A 1 -9.36 -17.99 7.76
C MET A 1 -10.11 -16.71 7.38
N THR A 2 -10.89 -16.10 8.29
CA THR A 2 -11.67 -14.87 7.99
C THR A 2 -11.00 -13.63 8.60
N LEU A 3 -11.38 -12.43 8.14
CA LEU A 3 -10.86 -11.17 8.66
C LEU A 3 -11.12 -10.99 10.16
N GLU A 4 -12.20 -11.55 10.71
CA GLU A 4 -12.50 -11.50 12.15
C GLU A 4 -11.45 -12.20 12.99
N ASN A 5 -10.89 -13.31 12.48
CA ASN A 5 -9.88 -14.08 13.20
C ASN A 5 -8.53 -13.37 13.17
N ILE A 6 -8.19 -12.74 12.04
CA ILE A 6 -6.94 -11.99 11.87
C ILE A 6 -6.98 -10.66 12.65
N PHE A 7 -8.16 -10.02 12.71
CA PHE A 7 -8.35 -8.70 13.33
C PHE A 7 -9.43 -8.74 14.42
N PRO A 8 -9.18 -9.39 15.57
CA PRO A 8 -10.20 -9.59 16.61
C PRO A 8 -10.67 -8.29 17.27
N ASP A 9 -9.85 -7.24 17.27
CA ASP A 9 -10.20 -5.92 17.81
C ASP A 9 -11.04 -5.06 16.85
N PHE A 10 -11.32 -5.57 15.65
CA PHE A 10 -12.10 -4.89 14.63
C PHE A 10 -13.47 -5.56 14.46
N GLU A 11 -14.45 -4.72 14.18
CA GLU A 11 -15.72 -5.10 13.59
C GLU A 11 -15.51 -5.21 12.08
N VAL A 12 -16.03 -6.28 11.49
CA VAL A 12 -15.87 -6.61 10.07
C VAL A 12 -17.20 -6.36 9.37
N ILE A 13 -17.22 -5.43 8.43
CA ILE A 13 -18.41 -4.96 7.73
C ILE A 13 -18.27 -5.30 6.24
N ARG A 14 -19.15 -6.18 5.74
CA ARG A 14 -19.11 -6.65 4.34
C ARG A 14 -20.13 -5.97 3.43
N GLU A 15 -21.08 -5.26 4.00
CA GLU A 15 -22.13 -4.58 3.25
C GLU A 15 -21.73 -3.14 2.91
N PRO A 16 -22.03 -2.66 1.69
CA PRO A 16 -21.92 -1.25 1.35
C PRO A 16 -22.67 -0.37 2.36
N THR A 17 -22.04 0.71 2.81
CA THR A 17 -22.61 1.60 3.83
C THR A 17 -22.35 3.06 3.49
N GLU A 18 -23.32 3.92 3.83
CA GLU A 18 -23.18 5.37 3.70
C GLU A 18 -21.97 5.88 4.49
N GLY A 19 -21.13 6.69 3.84
CA GLY A 19 -19.91 7.25 4.42
C GLY A 19 -18.64 6.40 4.26
N PHE A 20 -18.68 5.27 3.54
CA PHE A 20 -17.46 4.67 2.99
C PHE A 20 -17.08 5.33 1.64
N PRO A 21 -15.79 5.32 1.26
CA PRO A 21 -15.36 5.73 -0.06
C PRO A 21 -16.20 5.04 -1.16
N PRO A 22 -16.60 5.76 -2.23
CA PRO A 22 -17.46 5.20 -3.27
C PRO A 22 -16.90 3.91 -3.88
N GLU A 23 -15.59 3.87 -4.11
CA GLU A 23 -14.92 2.71 -4.68
C GLU A 23 -14.93 1.52 -3.73
N TRP A 24 -14.79 1.73 -2.42
CA TRP A 24 -14.94 0.66 -1.44
C TRP A 24 -16.36 0.10 -1.43
N ASN A 25 -17.38 0.96 -1.47
CA ASN A 25 -18.77 0.52 -1.58
C ASN A 25 -19.02 -0.27 -2.87
N ARG A 26 -18.41 0.14 -3.98
CA ARG A 26 -18.47 -0.61 -5.25
C ARG A 26 -17.87 -2.01 -5.09
N LEU A 27 -16.69 -2.13 -4.48
CA LEU A 27 -16.03 -3.41 -4.23
C LEU A 27 -16.84 -4.33 -3.31
N LEU A 28 -17.45 -3.79 -2.24
CA LEU A 28 -18.30 -4.58 -1.33
C LEU A 28 -19.61 -5.05 -1.97
N GLY A 29 -20.10 -4.32 -2.98
CA GLY A 29 -21.31 -4.71 -3.73
C GLY A 29 -21.08 -5.74 -4.84
N MET A 30 -19.83 -6.14 -5.08
CA MET A 30 -19.46 -7.13 -6.09
C MET A 30 -19.31 -8.52 -5.46
N SER A 31 -19.25 -9.56 -6.31
CA SER A 31 -18.82 -10.89 -5.83
C SER A 31 -17.35 -10.84 -5.39
N PRO A 32 -16.93 -11.61 -4.36
CA PRO A 32 -15.56 -11.54 -3.83
C PRO A 32 -14.47 -11.65 -4.90
N VAL A 33 -14.60 -12.59 -5.83
CA VAL A 33 -13.63 -12.78 -6.93
C VAL A 33 -13.52 -11.52 -7.80
N ALA A 34 -14.65 -10.90 -8.13
CA ALA A 34 -14.66 -9.70 -8.97
C ALA A 34 -14.09 -8.48 -8.22
N SER A 35 -14.37 -8.35 -6.91
CA SER A 35 -13.78 -7.32 -6.06
C SER A 35 -12.26 -7.46 -5.99
N LEU A 36 -11.77 -8.67 -5.72
CA LEU A 36 -10.34 -8.96 -5.60
C LEU A 36 -9.61 -8.77 -6.94
N SER A 37 -10.26 -9.13 -8.05
CA SER A 37 -9.75 -8.86 -9.40
C SER A 37 -9.59 -7.36 -9.64
N ALA A 38 -10.59 -6.55 -9.26
CA ALA A 38 -10.54 -5.10 -9.42
C ALA A 38 -9.47 -4.45 -8.53
N ILE A 39 -9.24 -4.98 -7.32
CA ILE A 39 -8.12 -4.54 -6.47
C ILE A 39 -6.78 -4.80 -7.19
N CYS A 40 -6.62 -5.96 -7.82
CA CYS A 40 -5.43 -6.27 -8.61
C CYS A 40 -5.26 -5.33 -9.82
N ASP A 41 -6.37 -4.95 -10.48
CA ASP A 41 -6.33 -3.98 -11.58
C ASP A 41 -5.85 -2.60 -11.10
N CYS A 42 -6.30 -2.13 -9.93
CA CYS A 42 -5.82 -0.88 -9.34
C CYS A 42 -4.33 -0.92 -8.96
N MET A 43 -3.80 -2.12 -8.66
CA MET A 43 -2.38 -2.34 -8.43
C MET A 43 -1.57 -2.47 -9.75
N GLY A 44 -2.24 -2.51 -10.90
CA GLY A 44 -1.59 -2.72 -12.21
C GLY A 44 -1.07 -4.14 -12.42
N LEU A 45 -1.60 -5.13 -11.69
CA LEU A 45 -1.14 -6.52 -11.79
C LEU A 45 -1.73 -7.20 -13.03
N GLY A 46 -0.84 -7.78 -13.85
CA GLY A 46 -1.23 -8.55 -15.03
C GLY A 46 -2.07 -9.80 -14.70
N ALA A 47 -2.85 -10.27 -15.67
CA ALA A 47 -3.76 -11.41 -15.48
C ALA A 47 -3.07 -12.72 -15.07
N GLU A 48 -1.82 -12.92 -15.48
CA GLU A 48 -1.08 -14.17 -15.28
C GLU A 48 -0.07 -14.09 -14.12
N THR A 49 -0.12 -13.03 -13.32
CA THR A 49 0.89 -12.82 -12.28
C THR A 49 0.57 -13.67 -11.05
N LYS A 50 1.61 -14.20 -10.40
CA LYS A 50 1.47 -15.04 -9.21
C LYS A 50 0.76 -14.29 -8.08
N VAL A 51 1.06 -13.02 -7.90
CA VAL A 51 0.43 -12.16 -6.88
C VAL A 51 -1.06 -12.01 -7.13
N ARG A 52 -1.48 -11.79 -8.39
CA ARG A 52 -2.90 -11.75 -8.72
C ARG A 52 -3.58 -13.08 -8.37
N SER A 53 -2.97 -14.21 -8.72
CA SER A 53 -3.50 -15.52 -8.33
C SER A 53 -3.65 -15.66 -6.81
N ILE A 54 -2.67 -15.20 -6.02
CA ILE A 54 -2.75 -15.23 -4.56
C ILE A 54 -3.91 -14.36 -4.05
N VAL A 55 -3.97 -13.09 -4.46
CA VAL A 55 -5.00 -12.14 -4.02
C VAL A 55 -6.40 -12.56 -4.46
N THR A 56 -6.55 -13.11 -5.66
CA THR A 56 -7.87 -13.56 -6.17
C THR A 56 -8.29 -14.92 -5.63
N SER A 57 -7.34 -15.73 -5.14
CA SER A 57 -7.66 -16.96 -4.40
C SER A 57 -8.13 -16.69 -2.96
N SER A 58 -7.97 -15.45 -2.49
CA SER A 58 -8.47 -15.02 -1.20
C SER A 58 -9.98 -15.14 -1.08
N SER A 59 -10.45 -15.42 0.13
CA SER A 59 -11.86 -15.71 0.38
C SER A 59 -12.66 -14.54 0.96
N ASP A 60 -12.00 -13.47 1.43
CA ASP A 60 -12.66 -12.46 2.27
C ASP A 60 -12.12 -11.04 2.04
N ILE A 61 -13.06 -10.11 1.89
CA ILE A 61 -12.88 -8.66 1.73
C ILE A 61 -13.93 -7.96 2.59
N ALA A 62 -13.50 -6.98 3.39
CA ALA A 62 -14.42 -6.24 4.25
C ALA A 62 -13.82 -4.92 4.73
N ILE A 63 -14.67 -4.05 5.26
CA ILE A 63 -14.22 -2.89 6.03
C ILE A 63 -13.95 -3.31 7.47
N LEU A 64 -12.75 -2.99 7.95
CA LEU A 64 -12.33 -3.14 9.33
C LEU A 64 -12.59 -1.83 10.07
N ARG A 65 -13.44 -1.89 11.09
CA ARG A 65 -13.77 -0.77 11.99
C ARG A 65 -13.40 -1.12 13.44
N PRO A 66 -12.49 -0.40 14.10
CA PRO A 66 -12.12 -0.66 15.48
C PRO A 66 -13.29 -0.66 16.46
N LYS A 67 -13.31 -1.65 17.37
CA LYS A 67 -14.40 -1.84 18.34
C LYS A 67 -14.40 -0.78 19.46
N ARG A 68 -13.23 -0.24 19.83
CA ARG A 68 -13.05 0.69 20.97
C ARG A 68 -13.46 2.12 20.62
N LYS A 69 -14.07 2.85 21.58
CA LYS A 69 -14.74 4.15 21.36
C LYS A 69 -13.82 5.36 21.15
N ARG A 70 -12.59 5.36 21.70
CA ARG A 70 -11.62 6.48 21.60
C ARG A 70 -11.19 6.82 20.17
N ASP A 71 -11.58 5.92 19.28
CA ASP A 71 -10.96 5.56 18.05
C ASP A 71 -11.99 5.73 16.90
N LYS A 72 -13.28 5.50 17.18
CA LYS A 72 -14.39 5.55 16.22
C LYS A 72 -14.64 6.89 15.52
N ASN A 73 -14.15 8.01 16.08
CA ASN A 73 -14.46 9.35 15.59
C ASN A 73 -13.38 9.95 14.68
N LEU A 74 -12.29 9.23 14.42
CA LEU A 74 -11.25 9.71 13.52
C LEU A 74 -11.60 9.31 12.06
N PRO A 75 -11.56 10.24 11.10
CA PRO A 75 -11.87 9.92 9.70
C PRO A 75 -10.89 8.90 9.07
N TYR A 76 -9.72 8.68 9.69
CA TYR A 76 -8.70 7.72 9.27
C TYR A 76 -8.82 6.32 9.92
N PHE A 77 -9.94 6.03 10.59
CA PHE A 77 -10.07 4.84 11.44
C PHE A 77 -10.64 3.59 10.77
N ARG A 78 -10.87 3.63 9.45
CA ARG A 78 -11.46 2.52 8.67
C ARG A 78 -10.43 2.01 7.69
N ARG A 79 -10.38 0.69 7.51
CA ARG A 79 -9.46 0.03 6.57
C ARG A 79 -10.24 -0.93 5.68
N LEU A 80 -9.93 -0.99 4.39
CA LEU A 80 -10.42 -2.08 3.54
C LEU A 80 -9.46 -3.25 3.71
N GLY A 81 -9.88 -4.28 4.45
CA GLY A 81 -9.11 -5.50 4.67
C GLY A 81 -9.37 -6.53 3.59
N VAL A 82 -8.31 -7.22 3.18
CA VAL A 82 -8.35 -8.33 2.24
C VAL A 82 -7.52 -9.46 2.85
N THR A 83 -8.14 -10.62 3.02
CA THR A 83 -7.37 -11.84 3.35
C THR A 83 -6.45 -12.19 2.19
N THR A 84 -5.35 -12.86 2.47
CA THR A 84 -4.42 -13.41 1.46
C THR A 84 -4.17 -14.87 1.81
N ALA A 85 -3.28 -15.54 1.09
CA ALA A 85 -2.92 -16.92 1.40
C ALA A 85 -2.36 -17.05 2.85
N ALA A 86 -2.47 -18.25 3.41
CA ALA A 86 -1.79 -18.67 4.64
C ALA A 86 -2.02 -17.76 5.88
N ASP A 87 -3.27 -17.37 6.15
CA ASP A 87 -3.68 -16.65 7.36
C ASP A 87 -3.18 -15.21 7.49
N LEU A 88 -2.73 -14.63 6.37
CA LEU A 88 -2.25 -13.26 6.32
C LEU A 88 -3.29 -12.34 5.69
N ALA A 89 -3.10 -11.03 5.88
CA ALA A 89 -3.96 -10.04 5.28
C ALA A 89 -3.17 -8.83 4.78
N MET A 90 -3.79 -8.11 3.87
CA MET A 90 -3.38 -6.75 3.54
C MET A 90 -4.56 -5.82 3.81
N TYR A 91 -4.27 -4.54 4.01
CA TYR A 91 -5.34 -3.57 4.12
C TYR A 91 -4.99 -2.25 3.45
N PHE A 92 -6.03 -1.53 3.02
CA PHE A 92 -5.91 -0.21 2.44
C PHE A 92 -6.45 0.83 3.41
N THR A 93 -5.69 1.90 3.61
CA THR A 93 -6.19 3.10 4.28
C THR A 93 -7.08 3.92 3.33
N PRO A 94 -7.94 4.84 3.80
CA PRO A 94 -8.85 5.56 2.92
C PRO A 94 -8.12 6.26 1.76
N PRO A 95 -8.74 6.33 0.56
CA PRO A 95 -8.13 6.97 -0.60
C PRO A 95 -7.68 8.40 -0.32
N ALA A 96 -6.53 8.76 -0.87
CA ALA A 96 -5.93 10.07 -0.73
C ALA A 96 -5.79 10.73 -2.10
N LYS A 97 -6.10 12.03 -2.20
CA LYS A 97 -5.89 12.78 -3.44
C LYS A 97 -4.40 12.95 -3.69
N VAL A 98 -4.00 12.75 -4.94
CA VAL A 98 -2.66 13.04 -5.40
C VAL A 98 -2.63 14.47 -5.93
N GLU A 99 -1.95 15.37 -5.22
CA GLU A 99 -1.77 16.73 -5.70
C GLU A 99 -0.82 16.74 -6.91
N THR A 100 -1.22 17.46 -7.96
CA THR A 100 -0.60 17.42 -9.30
C THR A 100 0.78 18.08 -9.41
N THR A 101 1.37 18.51 -8.30
CA THR A 101 2.67 19.19 -8.30
C THR A 101 3.83 18.24 -8.57
N HIS A 102 3.65 16.93 -8.33
CA HIS A 102 4.64 15.89 -8.58
C HIS A 102 4.07 14.81 -9.50
N ARG A 103 4.90 14.32 -10.43
CA ARG A 103 4.53 13.18 -11.29
C ARG A 103 4.93 11.90 -10.57
N TYR A 104 3.95 11.21 -10.00
CA TYR A 104 4.14 9.86 -9.49
C TYR A 104 3.81 8.83 -10.58
N PRO A 105 4.31 7.58 -10.46
CA PRO A 105 3.95 6.51 -11.38
C PRO A 105 2.41 6.37 -11.51
N PRO A 106 1.89 6.11 -12.73
CA PRO A 106 0.45 5.95 -12.94
C PRO A 106 -0.18 4.88 -12.04
N GLY A 107 0.48 3.72 -11.89
CA GLY A 107 -0.02 2.63 -11.04
C GLY A 107 -0.14 3.01 -9.56
N TYR A 108 0.83 3.75 -9.03
CA TYR A 108 0.76 4.28 -7.66
C TYR A 108 -0.41 5.26 -7.52
N THR A 109 -0.55 6.18 -8.47
CA THR A 109 -1.62 7.20 -8.46
C THR A 109 -2.99 6.53 -8.50
N THR A 110 -3.20 5.59 -9.41
CA THR A 110 -4.44 4.81 -9.50
C THR A 110 -4.75 4.09 -8.21
N LEU A 111 -3.77 3.40 -7.61
CA LEU A 111 -3.97 2.68 -6.36
C LEU A 111 -4.42 3.61 -5.22
N VAL A 112 -3.65 4.68 -4.98
CA VAL A 112 -3.85 5.58 -3.84
C VAL A 112 -5.11 6.43 -3.97
N GLU A 113 -5.48 6.86 -5.17
CA GLU A 113 -6.70 7.65 -5.38
C GLU A 113 -7.97 6.82 -5.44
N SER A 114 -7.88 5.57 -5.90
CA SER A 114 -9.05 4.70 -6.07
C SER A 114 -9.37 3.94 -4.78
N ILE A 115 -8.40 3.21 -4.25
CA ILE A 115 -8.60 2.27 -3.13
C ILE A 115 -7.86 2.75 -1.88
N GLY A 116 -6.73 3.42 -2.06
CA GLY A 116 -5.93 4.01 -0.99
C GLY A 116 -4.60 3.31 -0.76
N PRO A 117 -3.73 3.88 0.09
CA PRO A 117 -2.42 3.31 0.36
C PRO A 117 -2.49 1.93 1.01
N LEU A 118 -1.73 0.98 0.46
CA LEU A 118 -1.62 -0.42 0.88
C LEU A 118 -0.71 -0.59 2.10
N TYR A 119 -1.10 -1.50 2.99
CA TYR A 119 -0.34 -1.96 4.15
C TYR A 119 -0.23 -3.49 4.12
N PHE A 120 0.96 -4.01 4.41
CA PHE A 120 1.21 -5.45 4.53
C PHE A 120 1.30 -5.85 6.01
N THR A 121 0.44 -6.74 6.49
CA THR A 121 0.37 -7.03 7.93
C THR A 121 1.57 -7.81 8.48
N GLN A 122 2.27 -8.56 7.63
CA GLN A 122 3.29 -9.50 8.07
C GLN A 122 4.62 -8.84 8.45
N PHE A 123 4.99 -7.75 7.78
CA PHE A 123 6.32 -7.13 7.95
C PHE A 123 6.28 -5.78 8.64
N GLY A 124 5.10 -5.17 8.77
CA GLY A 124 4.98 -3.79 9.20
C GLY A 124 5.50 -2.88 8.10
N GLY A 125 4.59 -2.16 7.46
CA GLY A 125 4.99 -1.23 6.41
C GLY A 125 3.85 -0.87 5.48
N ASN A 126 3.97 0.31 4.89
CA ASN A 126 2.90 0.90 4.12
C ASN A 126 3.40 1.74 2.96
N ILE A 127 2.63 1.67 1.88
CA ILE A 127 2.70 2.70 0.86
C ILE A 127 2.34 4.04 1.52
N LEU A 128 3.16 5.04 1.29
CA LEU A 128 2.97 6.39 1.80
C LEU A 128 1.91 7.12 0.97
N SER A 129 1.04 7.89 1.63
CA SER A 129 0.21 8.87 0.93
C SER A 129 1.06 10.05 0.43
N PRO A 130 0.59 10.85 -0.54
CA PRO A 130 1.36 11.98 -1.09
C PRO A 130 1.88 12.96 -0.03
N LEU A 131 1.08 13.24 1.00
CA LEU A 131 1.51 14.09 2.11
C LEU A 131 2.64 13.43 2.91
N GLN A 132 2.55 12.13 3.16
CA GLN A 132 3.60 11.38 3.85
C GLN A 132 4.88 11.29 3.02
N ILE A 133 4.78 11.16 1.69
CA ILE A 133 5.94 11.22 0.79
C ILE A 133 6.67 12.54 1.00
N GLN A 134 5.98 13.69 0.99
CA GLN A 134 6.64 14.98 1.19
C GLN A 134 7.34 15.07 2.54
N ASN A 135 6.71 14.58 3.61
CA ASN A 135 7.32 14.56 4.95
C ASN A 135 8.55 13.66 5.00
N ALA A 136 8.47 12.45 4.43
CA ALA A 136 9.58 11.49 4.38
C ALA A 136 10.73 12.01 3.51
N ARG A 137 10.44 12.73 2.42
CA ARG A 137 11.47 13.42 1.63
C ARG A 137 12.23 14.41 2.46
N GLU A 138 11.56 15.25 3.25
CA GLU A 138 12.24 16.22 4.10
C GLU A 138 13.09 15.54 5.21
N GLN A 139 12.68 14.37 5.70
CA GLN A 139 13.50 13.55 6.60
C GLN A 139 14.78 13.04 5.91
N ILE A 140 14.64 12.41 4.73
CA ILE A 140 15.78 11.97 3.93
C ILE A 140 16.67 13.16 3.54
N ARG A 141 16.11 14.36 3.34
CA ARG A 141 16.81 15.61 3.01
C ARG A 141 17.49 16.31 4.18
N THR A 142 17.28 15.85 5.42
CA THR A 142 17.97 16.40 6.62
C THR A 142 18.99 15.47 7.32
N SER A 143 19.06 14.16 7.01
CA SER A 143 20.21 13.28 7.33
C SER A 143 21.63 13.85 6.97
N ILE A 144 22.63 13.64 7.80
CA ILE A 144 23.84 14.50 7.79
C ILE A 144 24.92 14.04 6.77
N GLU A 145 24.88 12.79 6.28
CA GLU A 145 26.06 12.15 5.68
C GLU A 145 25.90 11.70 4.21
N PHE A 146 24.75 11.95 3.58
CA PHE A 146 24.44 11.46 2.24
C PHE A 146 24.79 12.46 1.12
N GLU A 147 25.45 12.01 0.04
CA GLU A 147 25.84 12.87 -1.10
C GLU A 147 24.64 13.65 -1.67
N GLY A 148 24.79 14.97 -1.79
CA GLY A 148 23.66 15.88 -2.04
C GLY A 148 22.93 15.70 -3.38
N SER A 149 23.54 15.11 -4.41
CA SER A 149 22.90 14.92 -5.72
C SER A 149 21.92 13.75 -5.73
N ILE A 150 22.34 12.57 -5.26
CA ILE A 150 21.52 11.36 -5.17
C ILE A 150 20.36 11.59 -4.20
N ARG A 151 20.65 12.21 -3.06
CA ARG A 151 19.68 12.56 -2.03
C ARG A 151 18.45 13.32 -2.52
N ASN A 152 18.65 14.31 -3.37
CA ASN A 152 17.56 15.16 -3.86
C ASN A 152 16.69 14.44 -4.91
N SER A 153 17.20 13.34 -5.48
CA SER A 153 16.49 12.53 -6.48
C SER A 153 15.60 11.44 -5.88
N LEU A 154 15.77 11.12 -4.59
CA LEU A 154 14.99 10.08 -3.94
C LEU A 154 13.58 10.57 -3.59
N VAL A 155 12.60 9.75 -3.95
CA VAL A 155 11.19 9.94 -3.60
C VAL A 155 10.72 8.69 -2.84
N PRO A 156 10.74 8.70 -1.49
CA PRO A 156 10.26 7.59 -0.68
C PRO A 156 8.77 7.41 -0.91
N PHE A 157 8.34 6.17 -1.09
CA PHE A 157 6.93 5.83 -1.33
C PHE A 157 6.45 4.63 -0.54
N TYR A 158 7.35 3.88 0.09
CA TYR A 158 7.02 2.82 1.03
C TYR A 158 7.89 2.97 2.27
N ASP A 159 7.26 2.92 3.44
CA ASP A 159 7.90 2.99 4.77
C ASP A 159 7.89 1.59 5.38
N HIS A 160 9.06 1.12 5.82
CA HIS A 160 9.23 -0.17 6.49
C HIS A 160 9.01 -0.08 8.01
N GLU A 161 8.60 1.08 8.54
CA GLU A 161 8.41 1.38 9.97
C GLU A 161 9.69 1.25 10.82
N THR A 162 10.84 1.01 10.19
CA THR A 162 12.17 0.91 10.81
C THR A 162 13.01 2.17 10.64
N GLY A 163 12.54 3.12 9.82
CA GLY A 163 13.34 4.24 9.31
C GLY A 163 13.81 4.02 7.87
N ASP A 164 13.74 2.79 7.36
CA ASP A 164 14.10 2.46 5.98
C ASP A 164 12.95 2.73 5.01
N PHE A 165 13.29 3.00 3.75
CA PHE A 165 12.30 3.33 2.72
C PHE A 165 12.54 2.59 1.42
N ASP A 166 11.48 2.27 0.69
CA ASP A 166 11.60 2.13 -0.77
C ASP A 166 11.36 3.48 -1.42
N CYS A 167 12.25 3.82 -2.33
CA CYS A 167 12.31 5.10 -3.01
C CYS A 167 12.27 4.91 -4.52
N TRP A 168 11.61 5.82 -5.23
CA TRP A 168 11.89 6.04 -6.64
C TRP A 168 13.18 6.85 -6.78
N GLN A 169 14.00 6.50 -7.76
CA GLN A 169 15.28 7.14 -8.04
C GLN A 169 15.35 7.59 -9.50
N ASP A 170 14.75 8.73 -9.81
CA ASP A 170 14.82 9.46 -11.08
C ASP A 170 13.62 10.41 -11.21
N ASP A 171 13.71 11.38 -12.12
CA ASP A 171 12.59 12.29 -12.43
C ASP A 171 11.39 11.57 -13.07
N ASP A 172 11.61 10.38 -13.65
CA ASP A 172 10.59 9.57 -14.31
C ASP A 172 9.95 8.50 -13.40
N CYS A 173 10.45 8.33 -12.17
CA CYS A 173 10.02 7.33 -11.19
C CYS A 173 10.00 5.88 -11.73
N MET A 174 10.99 5.52 -12.57
CA MET A 174 11.07 4.23 -13.24
C MET A 174 11.99 3.24 -12.52
N GLU A 175 12.91 3.73 -11.69
CA GLU A 175 13.80 2.91 -10.87
C GLU A 175 13.36 2.92 -9.41
N CYS A 176 13.26 1.75 -8.79
CA CYS A 176 12.94 1.59 -7.38
C CYS A 176 14.15 1.02 -6.64
N VAL A 177 14.53 1.69 -5.55
CA VAL A 177 15.64 1.31 -4.67
C VAL A 177 15.18 1.23 -3.22
N PHE A 178 15.84 0.40 -2.43
CA PHE A 178 15.75 0.38 -0.98
C PHE A 178 16.82 1.33 -0.42
N PHE A 179 16.41 2.24 0.45
CA PHE A 179 17.27 3.13 1.20
C PHE A 179 17.32 2.66 2.66
N ASP A 180 18.50 2.21 3.07
CA ASP A 180 18.83 1.88 4.45
C ASP A 180 19.18 3.17 5.19
N HIS A 181 18.43 3.53 6.22
CA HIS A 181 18.67 4.80 6.92
C HIS A 181 19.89 4.78 7.84
N GLU A 182 20.33 3.61 8.29
CA GLU A 182 21.48 3.45 9.18
C GLU A 182 22.78 3.53 8.38
N THR A 183 22.87 2.78 7.28
CA THR A 183 24.08 2.72 6.43
C THR A 183 24.08 3.78 5.34
N GLN A 184 22.91 4.31 5.01
CA GLN A 184 22.67 5.17 3.85
C GLN A 184 22.96 4.50 2.52
N ASP A 185 23.03 3.16 2.48
CA ASP A 185 23.23 2.42 1.25
C ASP A 185 21.94 2.35 0.43
N LEU A 186 22.12 2.32 -0.90
CA LEU A 186 21.04 2.10 -1.86
C LEU A 186 21.15 0.72 -2.47
N THR A 187 20.08 -0.07 -2.34
CA THR A 187 19.98 -1.39 -2.97
C THR A 187 18.92 -1.38 -4.06
N PHE A 188 19.29 -1.75 -5.28
CA PHE A 188 18.33 -1.85 -6.39
C PHE A 188 17.24 -2.89 -6.11
N ILE A 189 15.97 -2.52 -6.25
CA ILE A 189 14.83 -3.42 -6.13
C ILE A 189 14.31 -3.80 -7.51
N SER A 190 13.88 -2.82 -8.31
CA SER A 190 13.21 -3.07 -9.59
C SER A 190 13.27 -1.87 -10.54
N ARG A 191 12.96 -2.11 -11.81
CA ARG A 191 12.82 -1.09 -12.83
C ARG A 191 11.54 -1.33 -13.63
N GLY A 192 10.93 -0.27 -14.14
CA GLY A 192 9.74 -0.35 -14.99
C GLY A 192 8.50 0.17 -14.30
N GLU A 193 7.38 -0.51 -14.53
CA GLU A 193 6.08 -0.15 -13.96
C GLU A 193 6.03 -0.40 -12.45
N PHE A 194 5.18 0.35 -11.75
CA PHE A 194 4.97 0.22 -10.30
C PHE A 194 4.53 -1.20 -9.87
N SER A 195 3.80 -1.89 -10.74
CA SER A 195 3.40 -3.29 -10.55
C SER A 195 4.59 -4.23 -10.37
N ASN A 196 5.73 -3.97 -11.03
CA ASN A 196 6.94 -4.78 -10.85
C ASN A 196 7.48 -4.70 -9.42
N TRP A 197 7.41 -3.53 -8.80
CA TRP A 197 7.79 -3.36 -7.39
C TRP A 197 6.79 -4.09 -6.47
N ILE A 198 5.48 -3.91 -6.70
CA ILE A 198 4.44 -4.61 -5.93
C ILE A 198 4.67 -6.11 -5.98
N GLU A 199 4.90 -6.68 -7.16
CA GLU A 199 5.11 -8.11 -7.31
C GLU A 199 6.30 -8.62 -6.52
N LYS A 200 7.44 -7.94 -6.62
CA LYS A 200 8.63 -8.33 -5.86
C LYS A 200 8.40 -8.25 -4.35
N ARG A 201 7.81 -7.16 -3.86
CA ARG A 201 7.56 -6.99 -2.42
C ARG A 201 6.53 -7.99 -1.91
N PHE A 202 5.41 -8.16 -2.60
CA PHE A 202 4.39 -9.13 -2.23
C PHE A 202 4.96 -10.55 -2.16
N LEU A 203 5.72 -11.00 -3.16
CA LEU A 203 6.31 -12.34 -3.12
C LEU A 203 7.39 -12.46 -2.02
N SER A 204 8.21 -11.42 -1.81
CA SER A 204 9.19 -11.42 -0.73
C SER A 204 8.55 -11.49 0.65
N PHE A 205 7.34 -10.95 0.79
CA PHE A 205 6.64 -10.94 2.06
C PHE A 205 5.90 -12.27 2.29
N TYR A 206 5.13 -12.74 1.33
CA TYR A 206 4.20 -13.85 1.54
C TYR A 206 4.76 -15.24 1.20
N GLU A 207 5.99 -15.35 0.67
CA GLU A 207 6.62 -16.64 0.31
C GLU A 207 7.86 -17.00 1.11
N MET A 208 8.19 -16.22 2.16
CA MET A 208 9.27 -16.57 3.11
C MET A 208 8.84 -17.58 4.17
#